data_AF-A0A2R6D5R1-F1
#
_entry.id   AF-A0A2R6D5R1-F1
#
_cell.length_a   1.000
_cell.length_b   1.000
_cell.length_c   1.000
_cell.angle_alpha   90.00
_cell.angle_beta   90.00
_cell.angle_gamma   90.00
#
_symmetry.space_group_name_H-M   'P 1'
#
loop_
_entity.id
_entity.type
_entity.pdbx_description
1 polymer ?
#
loop_
_entity_poly.entity_id
_entity_poly.type
_entity_poly.pdbx_seq_one_letter_code
_entity_poly.pdbx_strand_id
1 'polypeptide(L)'
;MTANDPLAAALSGIDNAEGVGHLDYTVEPASNEIGSVLEVLADRGYVDTFQFIDDGKAGQFEVELKGSINACGAVKPRYSVAADDYEKWEKRFLPARDYGTLVVTTSHGVMSHYEAREQGVGGQVIAYVY
;
A
#
# COMPACT_ATOMS: atom_id res chain seq x y z
N MET A 1 21.13 -10.96 -4.69
CA MET A 1 19.82 -10.91 -5.36
C MET A 1 19.48 -9.45 -5.54
N THR A 2 19.37 -8.96 -6.78
CA THR A 2 19.02 -7.57 -7.05
C THR A 2 17.54 -7.39 -6.67
N ALA A 3 17.25 -6.61 -5.64
CA ALA A 3 15.89 -6.29 -5.26
C ALA A 3 15.25 -5.48 -6.39
N ASN A 4 14.48 -6.15 -7.26
CA ASN A 4 13.90 -5.50 -8.44
C ASN A 4 12.77 -4.53 -8.09
N ASP A 5 12.20 -4.59 -6.88
CA ASP A 5 11.21 -3.62 -6.40
C ASP A 5 11.08 -3.61 -4.86
N PRO A 6 11.47 -2.52 -4.18
CA PRO A 6 11.39 -2.42 -2.71
C PRO A 6 9.95 -2.32 -2.20
N LEU A 7 9.02 -1.71 -2.95
CA LEU A 7 7.61 -1.62 -2.55
C LEU A 7 6.93 -2.99 -2.60
N ALA A 8 7.21 -3.79 -3.64
CA ALA A 8 6.67 -5.14 -3.73
C ALA A 8 7.20 -6.04 -2.60
N ALA A 9 8.50 -5.93 -2.29
CA ALA A 9 9.09 -6.67 -1.17
C ALA A 9 8.48 -6.25 0.18
N ALA A 10 8.28 -4.95 0.40
CA ALA A 10 7.65 -4.42 1.61
C ALA A 10 6.23 -4.95 1.81
N LEU A 11 5.38 -4.86 0.78
CA LEU A 11 4.00 -5.32 0.86
C LEU A 11 3.91 -6.83 1.03
N SER A 12 4.72 -7.61 0.30
CA SER A 12 4.77 -9.06 0.52
C SER A 12 5.28 -9.42 1.92
N GLY A 13 6.18 -8.61 2.49
CA GLY A 13 6.63 -8.77 3.87
C GLY A 13 5.50 -8.60 4.88
N ILE A 14 4.73 -7.51 4.73
CA ILE A 14 3.56 -7.21 5.56
C ILE A 14 2.48 -8.29 5.43
N ASP A 15 2.18 -8.72 4.20
CA ASP A 15 1.21 -9.79 3.91
C ASP A 15 1.55 -11.09 4.65
N ASN A 16 2.82 -11.49 4.60
CA ASN A 16 3.29 -12.69 5.29
C ASN A 16 3.29 -12.51 6.82
N ALA A 17 3.67 -11.33 7.33
CA ALA A 17 3.70 -11.05 8.75
C ALA A 17 2.28 -11.10 9.36
N GLU A 18 1.31 -10.47 8.71
CA GLU A 18 -0.11 -10.52 9.08
C GLU A 18 -0.67 -11.94 8.99
N GLY A 19 -0.36 -12.67 7.91
CA GLY A 19 -0.82 -14.05 7.72
C GLY A 19 -0.31 -15.04 8.77
N VAL A 20 0.85 -14.77 9.37
CA VAL A 20 1.43 -15.55 10.48
C VAL A 20 0.95 -15.05 11.84
N GLY A 21 0.37 -13.85 11.92
CA GLY A 21 -0.11 -13.23 13.15
C GLY A 21 0.97 -12.51 13.95
N HIS A 22 1.98 -11.96 13.29
CA HIS A 22 2.93 -11.04 13.91
C HIS A 22 2.25 -9.71 14.24
N LEU A 23 2.64 -9.09 15.36
CA LEU A 23 2.11 -7.79 15.79
C LEU A 23 2.90 -6.62 15.20
N ASP A 24 4.12 -6.88 14.74
CA ASP A 24 5.04 -5.87 14.21
C ASP A 24 5.79 -6.43 13.00
N TYR A 25 6.17 -5.54 12.09
CA TYR A 25 7.02 -5.86 10.95
C TYR A 25 7.95 -4.71 10.60
N THR A 26 9.24 -5.01 10.43
CA THR A 26 10.24 -4.05 9.97
C THR A 26 10.39 -4.13 8.44
N VAL A 27 10.12 -3.02 7.77
CA VAL A 27 10.27 -2.86 6.32
C VAL A 27 11.63 -2.23 6.01
N GLU A 28 12.43 -2.90 5.17
CA GLU A 28 13.72 -2.42 4.70
C GLU A 28 13.93 -2.75 3.22
N PRO A 29 14.47 -1.83 2.40
CA PRO A 29 14.86 -0.45 2.72
C PRO A 29 13.65 0.50 2.79
N ALA A 30 13.75 1.56 3.60
CA ALA A 30 12.76 2.62 3.57
C ALA A 30 12.82 3.44 2.26
N SER A 31 11.65 3.85 1.77
CA SER A 31 11.52 4.79 0.65
C SER A 31 10.32 5.70 0.88
N ASN A 32 10.34 6.89 0.27
CA ASN A 32 9.22 7.82 0.35
C ASN A 32 7.91 7.20 -0.17
N GLU A 33 7.98 6.41 -1.26
CA GLU A 33 6.81 5.71 -1.80
C GLU A 33 6.23 4.70 -0.80
N ILE A 34 7.09 3.95 -0.10
CA ILE A 34 6.65 3.01 0.95
C ILE A 34 6.01 3.78 2.11
N GLY A 35 6.62 4.89 2.54
CA GLY A 35 6.07 5.73 3.61
C GLY A 35 4.68 6.27 3.28
N SER A 36 4.48 6.79 2.06
CA SER A 36 3.14 7.26 1.64
C SER A 36 2.13 6.12 1.49
N VAL A 37 2.56 4.92 1.10
CA VAL A 37 1.65 3.75 1.08
C VAL A 37 1.26 3.35 2.50
N LEU A 38 2.21 3.29 3.44
CA LEU A 38 1.94 3.00 4.85
C LEU A 38 0.99 4.03 5.48
N GLU A 39 1.12 5.31 5.13
CA GLU A 39 0.20 6.36 5.55
C GLU A 39 -1.24 6.07 5.09
N VAL A 40 -1.44 5.66 3.84
CA VAL A 40 -2.77 5.25 3.33
C VAL A 40 -3.29 4.00 4.04
N LEU A 41 -2.42 3.02 4.36
CA LEU A 41 -2.84 1.84 5.13
C LEU A 41 -3.26 2.22 6.57
N ALA A 42 -2.57 3.16 7.20
CA ALA A 42 -2.88 3.65 8.53
C ALA A 42 -4.20 4.45 8.55
N ASP A 43 -4.40 5.37 7.61
CA ASP A 43 -5.65 6.14 7.46
C ASP A 43 -6.88 5.22 7.28
N ARG A 44 -6.71 4.15 6.50
CA ARG A 44 -7.74 3.13 6.27
C ARG A 44 -7.91 2.16 7.43
N GLY A 45 -7.02 2.21 8.43
CA GLY A 45 -7.08 1.40 9.64
C GLY A 45 -6.63 -0.05 9.50
N TYR A 46 -5.84 -0.37 8.47
CA TYR A 46 -5.18 -1.68 8.29
C TYR A 46 -3.93 -1.82 9.17
N VAL A 47 -3.20 -0.72 9.33
CA VAL A 47 -2.00 -0.58 10.18
C VAL A 47 -2.35 0.38 11.32
N ASP A 48 -1.82 0.17 12.53
CA ASP A 48 -2.10 1.05 13.65
C ASP A 48 -1.16 2.27 13.65
N THR A 49 0.14 2.01 13.76
CA THR A 49 1.19 3.03 13.68
C THR A 49 2.38 2.54 12.89
N PHE A 50 3.17 3.46 12.35
CA PHE A 50 4.47 3.16 11.79
C PHE A 50 5.48 4.24 12.16
N GLN A 51 6.73 3.85 12.33
CA GLN A 51 7.82 4.75 12.70
C GLN A 51 8.98 4.60 11.73
N PHE A 52 9.55 5.72 11.32
CA PHE A 52 10.77 5.74 10.53
C PHE A 52 11.99 5.70 11.45
N ILE A 53 12.88 4.74 11.23
CA ILE A 53 14.15 4.59 11.92
C ILE A 53 15.28 4.85 10.95
N ASP A 54 16.14 5.81 11.29
CA ASP A 54 17.36 6.09 10.54
C ASP A 54 18.48 5.12 10.98
N ASP A 55 18.83 4.17 10.12
CA ASP A 55 19.95 3.22 10.36
C ASP A 55 21.31 3.75 9.88
N GLY A 56 21.37 5.01 9.42
CA GLY A 56 22.52 5.59 8.75
C GLY A 56 22.77 5.06 7.33
N LYS A 57 21.84 4.27 6.76
CA LYS A 57 21.86 3.84 5.35
C LYS A 57 20.63 4.35 4.59
N ALA A 58 19.66 3.47 4.35
CA ALA A 58 18.42 3.79 3.64
C ALA A 58 17.25 4.01 4.61
N GLY A 59 17.45 3.72 5.90
CA GLY A 59 16.41 3.75 6.91
C GLY A 59 15.50 2.53 6.85
N GLN A 60 14.65 2.41 7.85
CA GLN A 60 13.73 1.31 8.07
C GLN A 60 12.37 1.87 8.51
N PHE A 61 11.28 1.16 8.23
CA PHE A 61 9.99 1.45 8.85
C PHE A 61 9.61 0.32 9.80
N GLU A 62 9.42 0.60 11.07
CA GLU A 62 8.75 -0.33 11.99
C GLU A 62 7.24 -0.09 11.90
N VAL A 63 6.49 -1.13 11.54
CA VAL A 63 5.05 -1.08 11.30
C VAL A 63 4.35 -1.93 12.34
N GLU A 64 3.41 -1.35 13.08
CA GLU A 64 2.54 -2.07 14.01
C GLU A 64 1.29 -2.56 13.28
N LEU A 65 1.17 -3.88 13.24
CA LEU A 65 0.15 -4.58 12.49
C LEU A 65 -1.07 -4.86 13.37
N LYS A 66 -2.26 -4.76 12.78
CA LYS A 66 -3.53 -4.90 13.49
C LYS A 66 -4.16 -6.29 13.38
N GLY A 67 -3.65 -7.16 12.51
CA GLY A 67 -4.33 -8.42 12.14
C GLY A 67 -5.59 -8.20 11.32
N SER A 68 -5.65 -7.10 10.57
CA SER A 68 -6.82 -6.70 9.77
C SER A 68 -6.61 -6.85 8.27
N ILE A 69 -5.39 -7.16 7.83
CA ILE A 69 -5.04 -7.39 6.43
C ILE A 69 -5.24 -8.87 6.11
N ASN A 70 -6.10 -9.17 5.14
CA ASN A 70 -6.27 -10.50 4.57
C ASN A 70 -5.30 -10.75 3.42
N ALA A 71 -5.13 -9.75 2.54
CA ALA A 71 -4.17 -9.79 1.46
C ALA A 71 -3.69 -8.39 1.08
N CYS A 72 -2.38 -8.22 0.91
CA CYS A 72 -1.81 -6.99 0.36
C CYS A 72 -0.69 -7.26 -0.65
N GLY A 73 -0.57 -6.38 -1.64
CA GLY A 73 0.41 -6.58 -2.70
C GLY A 73 0.57 -5.42 -3.66
N ALA A 74 1.74 -5.37 -4.30
CA ALA A 74 2.03 -4.40 -5.34
C ALA A 74 1.36 -4.80 -6.67
N VAL A 75 0.82 -3.80 -7.38
CA VAL A 75 0.26 -3.99 -8.73
C VAL A 75 1.35 -3.80 -9.77
N LYS A 76 1.54 -4.82 -10.62
CA LYS A 76 2.54 -4.82 -11.70
C LYS A 76 1.95 -5.26 -13.04
N PRO A 77 2.23 -4.54 -14.14
CA PRO A 77 2.84 -3.19 -14.21
C PRO A 77 1.95 -2.12 -13.55
N ARG A 78 2.50 -0.92 -13.30
CA ARG A 78 1.73 0.23 -12.78
C ARG A 78 0.76 0.68 -13.88
N TYR A 79 -0.52 0.34 -13.73
CA TYR A 79 -1.53 0.65 -14.72
C TYR A 79 -2.09 2.06 -14.53
N SER A 80 -2.09 2.85 -15.60
CA SER A 80 -2.75 4.16 -15.59
C SER A 80 -4.28 4.01 -15.55
N VAL A 81 -4.92 4.86 -14.77
CA VAL A 81 -6.36 4.86 -14.52
C VAL A 81 -6.88 6.29 -14.56
N ALA A 82 -7.99 6.50 -15.27
CA ALA A 82 -8.69 7.79 -15.28
C ALA A 82 -9.62 7.88 -14.06
N ALA A 83 -10.05 9.11 -13.71
CA ALA A 83 -10.91 9.35 -12.55
C ALA A 83 -12.20 8.50 -12.56
N ASP A 84 -12.75 8.22 -13.74
CA ASP A 84 -13.99 7.45 -13.93
C ASP A 84 -13.77 5.93 -14.08
N ASP A 85 -12.52 5.44 -14.12
CA ASP A 85 -12.18 4.07 -14.53
C ASP A 85 -11.68 3.18 -13.37
N TYR A 86 -11.91 3.60 -12.11
CA TYR A 86 -11.51 2.84 -10.93
C TYR A 86 -12.27 1.52 -10.76
N GLU A 87 -13.55 1.47 -11.17
CA GLU A 87 -14.41 0.29 -10.98
C GLU A 87 -13.84 -0.97 -11.64
N LYS A 88 -13.17 -0.80 -12.78
CA LYS A 88 -12.50 -1.90 -13.50
C LYS A 88 -11.39 -2.54 -12.66
N TRP A 89 -10.65 -1.73 -11.91
CA TRP A 89 -9.54 -2.17 -11.07
C TRP A 89 -10.04 -2.73 -9.75
N GLU A 90 -11.10 -2.15 -9.19
CA GLU A 90 -11.78 -2.68 -8.01
C GLU A 90 -12.22 -4.13 -8.26
N LYS A 91 -12.93 -4.39 -9.38
CA LYS A 91 -13.35 -5.75 -9.76
C LYS A 91 -12.21 -6.74 -9.99
N ARG A 92 -11.00 -6.24 -10.29
CA ARG A 92 -9.85 -7.09 -10.61
C ARG A 92 -9.05 -7.47 -9.37
N PHE A 93 -8.92 -6.55 -8.42
CA PHE A 93 -8.01 -6.70 -7.28
C PHE A 93 -8.73 -6.81 -5.94
N LEU A 94 -9.94 -6.26 -5.80
CA LEU A 94 -10.70 -6.29 -4.56
C LEU A 94 -11.72 -7.43 -4.59
N PRO A 95 -11.99 -8.09 -3.45
CA PRO A 95 -12.86 -9.27 -3.40
C PRO A 95 -14.35 -8.89 -3.45
N ALA A 96 -14.71 -7.69 -3.02
CA ALA A 96 -16.09 -7.20 -3.05
C ALA A 96 -16.13 -5.68 -3.24
N ARG A 97 -17.31 -5.17 -3.63
CA ARG A 97 -17.57 -3.73 -3.69
C ARG A 97 -17.52 -3.15 -2.28
N ASP A 98 -16.90 -1.98 -2.12
CA ASP A 98 -16.76 -1.29 -0.83
C ASP A 98 -15.96 -2.09 0.22
N TYR A 99 -15.17 -3.09 -0.23
CA TYR A 99 -14.28 -3.86 0.62
C TYR A 99 -12.88 -3.88 0.03
N GLY A 100 -11.91 -3.44 0.84
CA GLY A 100 -10.53 -3.27 0.40
C GLY A 100 -10.22 -1.85 -0.07
N THR A 101 -8.97 -1.61 -0.42
CA THR A 101 -8.47 -0.32 -0.88
C THR A 101 -7.41 -0.51 -1.95
N LEU A 102 -7.64 0.14 -3.09
CA LEU A 102 -6.59 0.37 -4.07
C LEU A 102 -5.81 1.63 -3.68
N VAL A 103 -4.49 1.52 -3.70
CA VAL A 103 -3.56 2.63 -3.50
C VAL A 103 -3.10 3.13 -4.86
N VAL A 104 -3.24 4.42 -5.08
CA VAL A 104 -3.01 5.07 -6.37
C VAL A 104 -2.02 6.21 -6.22
N THR A 105 -1.07 6.30 -7.15
CA THR A 105 -0.22 7.48 -7.29
C THR A 105 -0.88 8.46 -8.24
N THR A 106 -1.09 9.69 -7.79
CA THR A 106 -1.71 10.77 -8.55
C THR A 106 -0.76 11.96 -8.64
N SER A 107 -1.13 13.00 -9.38
CA SER A 107 -0.38 14.26 -9.40
C SER A 107 -0.35 14.99 -8.05
N HIS A 108 -1.25 14.65 -7.12
CA HIS A 108 -1.37 15.28 -5.81
C HIS A 108 -0.74 14.43 -4.69
N GLY A 109 -0.13 13.28 -5.03
CA GLY A 109 0.45 12.36 -4.07
C GLY A 109 -0.12 10.95 -4.17
N VAL A 110 0.31 10.08 -3.25
CA VAL A 110 -0.24 8.73 -3.10
C VAL A 110 -1.45 8.81 -2.18
N MET A 111 -2.57 8.23 -2.61
CA MET A 111 -3.83 8.25 -1.86
C MET A 111 -4.64 7.00 -2.18
N SER A 112 -5.76 6.83 -1.47
CA SER A 112 -6.71 5.77 -1.80
C SER A 112 -7.53 6.10 -3.06
N HIS A 113 -7.99 5.08 -3.79
CA HIS A 113 -8.87 5.29 -4.95
C HIS A 113 -10.19 5.99 -4.60
N TYR A 114 -10.68 5.86 -3.36
CA TYR A 114 -11.85 6.60 -2.89
C TYR A 114 -11.57 8.10 -2.86
N GLU A 115 -10.46 8.53 -2.25
CA GLU A 115 -10.06 9.94 -2.21
C GLU A 115 -9.79 10.49 -3.61
N ALA A 116 -9.12 9.70 -4.45
CA ALA A 116 -8.87 10.08 -5.84
C ALA A 116 -10.17 10.29 -6.62
N ARG A 117 -11.19 9.45 -6.38
CA ARG A 117 -12.52 9.59 -6.97
C ARG A 117 -13.26 10.81 -6.45
N GLU A 118 -13.16 11.12 -5.15
CA GLU A 118 -13.75 12.33 -4.56
C GLU A 118 -13.12 13.62 -5.12
N GLN A 119 -11.81 13.60 -5.37
CA GLN A 119 -11.08 14.71 -5.97
C GLN A 119 -11.21 14.76 -7.50
N GLY A 120 -11.79 13.74 -8.14
CA GLY A 120 -11.91 13.65 -9.60
C GLY A 120 -10.56 13.53 -10.31
N VAL A 121 -9.57 12.92 -9.67
CA VAL A 121 -8.21 12.75 -10.21
C VAL A 121 -7.96 11.30 -10.61
N GLY A 122 -7.27 11.12 -11.73
CA GLY A 122 -6.72 9.82 -12.13
C GLY A 122 -5.31 9.60 -11.58
N GLY A 123 -4.68 8.52 -12.01
CA GLY A 123 -3.33 8.20 -11.56
C GLY A 123 -2.82 6.87 -12.10
N GLN A 124 -1.99 6.20 -11.31
CA GLN A 124 -1.59 4.82 -11.56
C GLN A 124 -1.86 3.96 -10.33
N VAL A 125 -2.42 2.77 -10.53
CA VAL A 125 -2.63 1.80 -9.46
C VAL A 125 -1.27 1.17 -9.11
N ILE A 126 -0.85 1.30 -7.85
CA ILE A 126 0.45 0.83 -7.38
C ILE A 126 0.37 -0.33 -6.39
N ALA A 127 -0.71 -0.42 -5.61
CA ALA A 127 -0.92 -1.48 -4.63
C ALA A 127 -2.41 -1.71 -4.36
N TYR A 128 -2.71 -2.86 -3.76
CA TYR A 128 -4.02 -3.18 -3.21
C TYR A 128 -3.84 -3.75 -1.79
N VAL A 129 -4.86 -3.57 -0.96
CA VAL A 129 -4.96 -4.13 0.39
C VAL A 129 -6.42 -4.44 0.69
N TYR A 130 -6.70 -5.55 1.35
CA TYR A 130 -8.03 -5.91 1.89
C TYR A 130 -7.91 -6.99 2.95
#